data_AF-D2I6V0-F1
#
_entry.id   AF-D2I6V0-F1
#
_cell.length_a   1.000
_cell.length_b   1.000
_cell.length_c   1.000
_cell.angle_alpha   90.00
_cell.angle_beta   90.00
_cell.angle_gamma   90.00
#
_symmetry.space_group_name_H-M   'P 1'
#
loop_
_entity.id
_entity.type
_entity.pdbx_description
1 polymer ?
#
loop_
_entity_poly.entity_id
_entity_poly.type
_entity_poly.pdbx_seq_one_letter_code
_entity_poly.pdbx_strand_id
1 'polypeptide(L)'
;MEKHLRTSLVVLWLRFCCVSGKNQVEQNPPYLIVLEGVNCTVQCNYTVNPFSNLRWYKQSTGRGPASLTVMTYGDSKKSDGRYTETLDATTKHSSLHITAAQLSDSAIYICVVS
;
A
#
# COMPACT_ATOMS: atom_id res chain seq x y z
N MET A 1 34.36 -43.61 -3.18
CA MET A 1 34.13 -42.16 -3.31
C MET A 1 32.69 -41.93 -3.78
N GLU A 2 31.68 -42.28 -2.97
CA GLU A 2 30.25 -42.19 -3.38
C GLU A 2 29.26 -41.93 -2.22
N LYS A 3 29.74 -41.88 -0.97
CA LYS A 3 28.84 -41.77 0.20
C LYS A 3 28.61 -40.32 0.64
N HIS A 4 29.52 -39.40 0.31
CA HIS A 4 29.45 -37.99 0.72
C HIS A 4 28.58 -37.12 -0.20
N LEU A 5 28.41 -37.50 -1.47
CA LEU A 5 27.66 -36.71 -2.45
C LEU A 5 26.14 -36.78 -2.19
N ARG A 6 25.64 -37.93 -1.72
CA ARG A 6 24.24 -38.11 -1.31
C ARG A 6 23.87 -37.31 -0.07
N THR A 7 24.76 -37.25 0.92
CA THR A 7 24.53 -36.49 2.16
C THR A 7 24.50 -34.99 1.88
N SER A 8 25.33 -34.51 0.96
CA SER A 8 25.39 -33.10 0.56
C SER A 8 24.12 -32.61 -0.14
N LEU A 9 23.46 -33.49 -0.91
CA LEU A 9 22.19 -33.16 -1.56
C LEU A 9 21.06 -33.02 -0.53
N VAL A 10 20.92 -33.93 0.44
CA VAL A 10 19.85 -33.90 1.46
C VAL A 10 19.88 -32.64 2.34
N VAL A 11 21.07 -32.12 2.67
CA VAL A 11 21.23 -30.89 3.46
C VAL A 11 20.78 -29.64 2.69
N LEU A 12 20.82 -29.66 1.35
CA LEU A 12 20.41 -28.53 0.51
C LEU A 12 18.88 -28.32 0.48
N TRP A 13 18.09 -29.36 0.76
CA TRP A 13 16.61 -29.28 0.79
C TRP A 13 16.06 -28.65 2.08
N LEU A 14 16.83 -28.65 3.17
CA LEU A 14 16.42 -28.12 4.49
C LEU A 14 16.53 -26.59 4.61
N ARG A 15 16.91 -25.89 3.54
CA ARG A 15 17.13 -24.43 3.52
C ARG A 15 15.99 -23.64 2.86
N PHE A 16 14.89 -24.29 2.47
CA PHE A 16 13.69 -23.57 2.05
C PHE A 16 12.80 -23.27 3.28
N CYS A 17 13.34 -22.49 4.21
CA CYS A 17 12.50 -21.93 5.28
C CYS A 17 11.53 -20.95 4.63
N CYS A 18 10.24 -21.25 4.69
CA CYS A 18 9.19 -20.30 4.33
C CYS A 18 9.39 -19.01 5.12
N VAL A 19 9.77 -17.94 4.44
CA VAL A 19 9.76 -16.59 5.02
C VAL A 19 8.30 -16.14 5.02
N SER A 20 7.63 -16.26 6.17
CA SER A 20 6.33 -15.63 6.36
C SER A 20 6.54 -14.13 6.60
N GLY A 21 6.34 -13.32 5.55
CA GLY A 21 6.26 -11.87 5.69
C GLY A 21 4.98 -11.47 6.43
N LYS A 22 5.08 -10.58 7.41
CA LYS A 22 3.90 -9.93 8.01
C LYS A 22 3.42 -8.83 7.09
N ASN A 23 2.13 -8.82 6.74
CA ASN A 23 1.53 -7.68 6.03
C ASN A 23 1.48 -6.49 6.98
N GLN A 24 2.26 -5.45 6.68
CA GLN A 24 2.36 -4.25 7.52
C GLN A 24 1.41 -3.13 7.09
N VAL A 25 0.69 -3.31 5.99
CA VAL A 25 -0.28 -2.38 5.42
C VAL A 25 -1.54 -3.15 5.02
N GLU A 26 -2.70 -2.61 5.38
CA GLU A 26 -4.01 -3.15 5.07
C GLU A 26 -4.88 -2.04 4.46
N GLN A 27 -5.38 -2.24 3.25
CA GLN A 27 -6.23 -1.28 2.55
C GLN A 27 -7.69 -1.76 2.49
N ASN A 28 -8.62 -0.85 2.76
CA ASN A 28 -10.04 -1.13 2.74
C ASN A 28 -10.84 -0.02 2.01
N PRO A 29 -11.83 -0.38 1.19
CA PRO A 29 -12.11 -1.74 0.69
C PRO A 29 -11.13 -2.16 -0.41
N PRO A 30 -11.03 -3.47 -0.71
CA PRO A 30 -10.09 -3.98 -1.71
C PRO A 30 -10.42 -3.53 -3.14
N TYR A 31 -11.69 -3.20 -3.40
CA TYR A 31 -12.14 -2.57 -4.64
C TYR A 31 -13.38 -1.71 -4.36
N LEU A 32 -13.60 -0.72 -5.23
CA LEU A 32 -14.76 0.18 -5.19
C LEU A 32 -15.33 0.32 -6.59
N ILE A 33 -16.65 0.28 -6.70
CA ILE A 33 -17.38 0.70 -7.89
C ILE A 33 -18.14 1.96 -7.48
N VAL A 34 -17.85 3.07 -8.16
CA VAL A 34 -18.34 4.40 -7.80
C VAL A 34 -18.95 5.03 -9.04
N LEU A 35 -20.13 5.65 -8.88
CA LEU A 35 -20.76 6.41 -9.96
C LEU A 35 -20.03 7.75 -10.15
N GLU A 36 -19.99 8.24 -11.38
CA GLU A 36 -19.42 9.55 -11.68
C GLU A 36 -20.10 10.65 -10.85
N GLY A 37 -19.32 11.61 -10.36
CA GLY A 37 -19.79 12.70 -9.49
C GLY A 37 -19.97 12.31 -8.02
N VAL A 38 -19.91 11.02 -7.67
CA VAL A 38 -20.00 10.57 -6.28
C VAL A 38 -18.62 10.61 -5.62
N ASN A 39 -18.59 10.95 -4.33
CA ASN A 39 -17.36 10.94 -3.55
C ASN A 39 -17.02 9.52 -3.10
N CYS A 40 -15.73 9.19 -3.03
CA CYS A 40 -15.28 7.91 -2.49
C CYS A 40 -14.06 8.08 -1.58
N THR A 41 -13.83 7.06 -0.75
CA THR A 41 -12.71 7.04 0.21
C THR A 41 -12.09 5.65 0.23
N VAL A 42 -10.77 5.60 0.15
CA VAL A 42 -9.97 4.38 0.39
C VAL A 42 -9.20 4.58 1.68
N GLN A 43 -9.21 3.57 2.54
CA GLN A 43 -8.55 3.58 3.85
C GLN A 43 -7.29 2.72 3.82
N CYS A 44 -6.33 3.05 4.68
CA CYS A 44 -5.06 2.37 4.85
C CYS A 44 -4.71 2.32 6.34
N ASN A 45 -4.70 1.12 6.91
CA ASN A 45 -4.13 0.85 8.23
C ASN A 45 -2.72 0.32 8.07
N TYR A 46 -1.82 0.69 8.98
CA TYR A 46 -0.46 0.18 8.95
C TYR A 46 0.07 -0.15 10.34
N THR A 47 1.10 -0.98 10.40
CA THR A 47 1.77 -1.34 11.64
C THR A 47 3.22 -0.89 11.69
N VAL A 48 3.77 -0.41 10.57
CA VAL A 48 5.13 0.13 10.42
C VAL A 48 5.41 1.18 11.50
N ASN A 49 6.52 1.01 12.21
CA ASN A 49 6.98 1.92 13.26
C ASN A 49 8.50 1.74 13.50
N PRO A 50 9.31 2.80 13.53
CA PRO A 50 8.95 4.16 13.11
C PRO A 50 8.61 4.19 11.61
N PHE A 51 7.81 5.16 11.20
CA PHE A 51 7.65 5.49 9.78
C PHE A 51 8.17 6.92 9.55
N SER A 52 8.78 7.12 8.40
CA SER A 52 9.24 8.41 7.88
C SER A 52 8.14 9.17 7.15
N ASN A 53 7.41 8.48 6.26
CA ASN A 53 6.34 9.08 5.46
C ASN A 53 5.32 8.03 5.00
N LEU A 54 4.11 8.49 4.73
CA LEU A 54 3.06 7.75 4.06
C LEU A 54 2.79 8.42 2.71
N ARG A 55 2.59 7.61 1.68
CA ARG A 55 2.34 8.08 0.31
C ARG A 55 1.24 7.28 -0.35
N TRP A 56 0.33 7.99 -1.00
CA TRP A 56 -0.65 7.38 -1.91
C TRP A 56 -0.17 7.48 -3.35
N TYR A 57 -0.29 6.36 -4.07
CA TYR A 57 -0.04 6.27 -5.50
C TYR A 57 -1.31 5.93 -6.25
N LYS A 58 -1.43 6.47 -7.47
CA LYS A 58 -2.41 6.07 -8.47
C LYS A 58 -1.71 5.34 -9.60
N GLN A 59 -2.15 4.14 -9.90
CA GLN A 59 -1.68 3.37 -11.04
C GLN A 59 -2.83 3.21 -12.04
N SER A 60 -2.83 4.06 -13.05
CA SER A 60 -3.75 3.95 -14.19
C SER A 60 -3.37 2.79 -15.10
N THR A 61 -4.35 2.21 -15.79
CA THR A 61 -4.15 1.11 -16.74
C THR A 61 -3.05 1.45 -17.76
N GLY A 62 -2.07 0.54 -17.90
CA GLY A 62 -0.95 0.69 -18.83
C GLY A 62 0.10 1.73 -18.42
N ARG A 63 0.02 2.31 -17.21
CA ARG A 63 1.00 3.26 -16.67
C ARG A 63 1.63 2.75 -15.38
N GLY A 64 2.83 3.27 -15.07
CA GLY A 64 3.46 3.05 -13.77
C GLY A 64 2.74 3.81 -12.64
N PRO A 65 3.00 3.45 -11.36
CA PRO A 65 2.46 4.19 -10.21
C PRO A 65 2.94 5.64 -10.22
N ALA A 66 2.01 6.58 -10.13
CA ALA A 66 2.28 8.00 -9.97
C ALA A 66 1.94 8.45 -8.55
N SER A 67 2.84 9.16 -7.88
CA SER A 67 2.59 9.69 -6.54
C SER A 67 1.48 10.73 -6.59
N LEU A 68 0.44 10.56 -5.79
CA LEU A 68 -0.61 11.56 -5.60
C LEU A 68 -0.23 12.53 -4.48
N THR A 69 0.20 12.01 -3.34
CA THR A 69 0.36 12.80 -2.12
C THR A 69 1.29 12.08 -1.16
N VAL A 70 2.01 12.87 -0.37
CA VAL A 70 2.97 12.44 0.64
C VAL A 70 2.74 13.23 1.92
N MET A 71 2.69 12.49 3.03
CA MET A 71 2.52 12.99 4.39
C MET A 71 3.62 12.44 5.31
N THR A 72 4.04 13.26 6.27
CA THR A 72 5.00 12.94 7.32
C THR A 72 4.30 12.93 8.69
N TYR A 73 4.99 12.52 9.75
CA TYR A 73 4.41 12.37 11.09
C TYR A 73 3.67 13.63 11.61
N GLY A 74 4.11 14.84 11.22
CA GLY A 74 3.48 16.09 11.65
C GLY A 74 2.24 16.50 10.84
N ASP A 75 1.97 15.83 9.73
CA ASP A 75 0.85 16.16 8.84
C ASP A 75 -0.41 15.41 9.29
N SER A 76 -1.55 16.10 9.31
CA SER A 76 -2.85 15.49 9.63
C SER A 76 -3.81 15.43 8.43
N LYS A 77 -3.67 16.38 7.50
CA LYS A 77 -4.49 16.45 6.29
C LYS A 77 -3.76 17.21 5.18
N LYS A 78 -3.87 16.72 3.95
CA LYS A 78 -3.35 17.39 2.75
C LYS A 78 -4.33 17.24 1.60
N SER A 79 -4.51 18.29 0.81
CA SER A 79 -5.40 18.27 -0.35
C SER A 79 -4.64 18.70 -1.60
N ASP A 80 -4.89 18.00 -2.70
CA ASP A 80 -4.42 18.35 -4.05
C ASP A 80 -5.55 18.11 -5.05
N GLY A 81 -6.11 19.21 -5.57
CA GLY A 81 -7.30 19.18 -6.43
C GLY A 81 -8.46 18.44 -5.78
N ARG A 82 -8.86 17.31 -6.38
CA ARG A 82 -9.97 16.46 -5.90
C ARG A 82 -9.54 15.41 -4.88
N TYR A 83 -8.24 15.23 -4.67
CA TYR A 83 -7.67 14.26 -3.72
C TYR A 83 -7.45 14.92 -2.36
N THR A 84 -7.83 14.24 -1.30
CA THR A 84 -7.55 14.66 0.09
C THR A 84 -7.06 13.47 0.88
N GLU A 85 -5.83 13.54 1.36
CA GLU A 85 -5.24 12.58 2.27
C GLU A 85 -5.46 13.03 3.72
N THR A 86 -5.77 12.07 4.59
CA THR A 86 -5.66 12.24 6.03
C THR A 86 -4.65 11.24 6.58
N LEU A 87 -3.96 11.63 7.66
CA LEU A 87 -3.04 10.77 8.39
C LEU A 87 -3.28 10.97 9.88
N ASP A 88 -3.51 9.87 10.56
CA ASP A 88 -3.42 9.76 12.00
C ASP A 88 -2.25 8.83 12.33
N ALA A 89 -1.11 9.45 12.64
CA ALA A 89 0.10 8.74 13.03
C ALA A 89 -0.04 7.98 14.36
N THR A 90 -0.98 8.41 15.23
CA THR A 90 -1.21 7.80 16.54
C THR A 90 -1.97 6.48 16.39
N THR A 91 -3.05 6.49 15.61
CA THR A 91 -3.85 5.28 15.33
C THR A 91 -3.33 4.45 14.16
N LYS A 92 -2.26 4.93 13.50
CA LYS A 92 -1.64 4.32 12.30
C LYS A 92 -2.64 4.09 11.17
N HIS A 93 -3.43 5.12 10.90
CA HIS A 93 -4.47 5.10 9.89
C HIS A 93 -4.28 6.27 8.93
N SER A 94 -4.49 6.04 7.65
CA SER A 94 -4.59 7.07 6.61
C SER A 94 -5.82 6.82 5.75
N SER A 95 -6.39 7.87 5.18
CA SER A 95 -7.39 7.73 4.13
C SER A 95 -7.13 8.67 2.96
N LEU A 96 -7.47 8.21 1.77
CA LEU A 96 -7.51 8.99 0.55
C LEU A 96 -8.96 9.20 0.14
N HIS A 97 -9.43 10.43 0.21
CA HIS A 97 -10.73 10.87 -0.23
C HIS A 97 -10.66 11.48 -1.64
N ILE A 98 -11.57 11.10 -2.51
CA ILE A 98 -11.70 11.61 -3.88
C ILE A 98 -13.08 12.23 -4.03
N THR A 99 -13.13 13.53 -4.34
CA THR A 99 -14.40 14.23 -4.59
C THR A 99 -14.79 14.13 -6.06
N ALA A 100 -16.10 14.05 -6.30
CA ALA A 100 -16.70 14.02 -7.64
C ALA A 100 -15.94 13.08 -8.60
N ALA A 101 -15.97 11.77 -8.31
CA ALA A 101 -15.23 10.77 -9.06
C ALA A 101 -15.47 10.90 -10.58
N GLN A 102 -14.43 10.74 -11.38
CA GLN A 102 -14.47 10.82 -12.84
C GLN A 102 -14.06 9.48 -13.45
N LEU A 103 -14.37 9.24 -14.73
CA LEU A 103 -13.92 8.04 -15.44
C LEU A 103 -12.39 7.87 -15.42
N SER A 104 -11.65 8.99 -15.44
CA SER A 104 -10.19 9.01 -15.34
C SER A 104 -9.64 8.58 -13.97
N ASP A 105 -10.50 8.46 -12.94
CA ASP A 105 -10.16 7.96 -11.62
C ASP A 105 -10.17 6.43 -11.52
N SER A 106 -10.67 5.74 -12.54
CA SER A 106 -10.59 4.27 -12.60
C SER A 106 -9.12 3.83 -12.68
N ALA A 107 -8.61 3.33 -11.56
CA ALA A 107 -7.20 3.01 -11.36
C ALA A 107 -7.02 2.15 -10.10
N ILE A 108 -5.82 1.62 -9.91
CA ILE A 108 -5.41 1.01 -8.64
C ILE A 108 -4.83 2.12 -7.75
N TYR A 109 -5.31 2.22 -6.51
CA TYR A 109 -4.80 3.16 -5.51
C TYR A 109 -4.00 2.39 -4.45
N ILE A 110 -2.74 2.77 -4.25
CA ILE A 110 -1.79 2.03 -3.44
C ILE A 110 -1.30 2.92 -2.30
N CYS A 111 -1.44 2.45 -1.07
CA CYS A 111 -0.87 3.06 0.12
C CYS A 111 0.51 2.47 0.38
N VAL A 112 1.53 3.32 0.55
CA VAL A 112 2.88 2.91 0.89
C VAL A 112 3.33 3.65 2.14
N VAL A 113 3.84 2.90 3.12
CA VAL A 113 4.41 3.43 4.36
C VAL A 113 5.89 3.07 4.39
N SER A 114 6.75 4.03 4.69
CA SER A 114 8.20 3.86 4.73
C SER A 114 8.76 4.44 6.00
#